data_AF-A0A2R7UAR7-F1
#
_entry.id   AF-A0A2R7UAR7-F1
#
_cell.length_a   1.000
_cell.length_b   1.000
_cell.length_c   1.000
_cell.angle_alpha   90.00
_cell.angle_beta   90.00
_cell.angle_gamma   90.00
#
_symmetry.space_group_name_H-M   'P 1'
#
loop_
_entity.id
_entity.type
_entity.pdbx_description
1 polymer ?
#
loop_
_entity_poly.entity_id
_entity_poly.type
_entity_poly.pdbx_seq_one_letter_code
_entity_poly.pdbx_strand_id
1 'polypeptide(L)' 'RSPARKKSPGETDLHTIGKIAQLRHVKETLESCHGNLDEAARRLGISRTTLWRRLRSAN' A
#
# COMPACT_ATOMS: atom_id res chain seq x y z
N ARG A 1 12.02 12.90 23.55
CA ARG A 1 12.62 12.35 22.31
C ARG A 1 12.84 10.86 22.55
N SER A 2 11.98 10.00 22.01
CA SER A 2 11.97 8.54 22.22
C SER A 2 11.41 7.86 20.94
N PRO A 3 11.70 6.57 20.67
CA PRO A 3 12.90 6.15 19.97
C PRO A 3 12.60 5.39 18.66
N ALA A 4 13.62 5.27 17.81
CA ALA A 4 13.59 4.44 16.60
C ALA A 4 13.39 2.95 16.95
N ARG A 5 12.17 2.44 16.72
CA ARG A 5 11.80 1.05 16.94
C ARG A 5 12.46 0.18 15.86
N LYS A 6 13.42 -0.66 16.28
CA LYS A 6 14.12 -1.60 15.40
C LYS A 6 13.18 -2.77 15.13
N LYS A 7 12.75 -2.97 13.87
CA LYS A 7 11.85 -4.07 13.50
C LYS A 7 12.59 -5.40 13.57
N SER A 8 12.06 -6.32 14.36
CA SER A 8 12.54 -7.70 14.46
C SER A 8 12.36 -8.44 13.12
N PRO A 9 13.25 -9.37 12.76
CA PRO A 9 13.21 -10.06 11.45
C PRO A 9 11.95 -10.90 11.21
N GLY A 10 11.15 -11.20 12.23
CA GLY A 10 9.83 -11.85 12.10
C GLY A 10 8.65 -10.89 11.79
N GLU A 11 8.82 -9.58 11.97
CA GLU A 11 7.77 -8.59 11.65
C GLU A 11 7.74 -8.30 10.13
N THR A 12 8.86 -8.52 9.44
CA THR A 12 9.01 -8.31 8.00
C THR A 12 8.18 -9.30 7.19
N ASP A 13 7.99 -10.53 7.66
CA ASP A 13 7.25 -11.57 6.94
C ASP A 13 5.75 -11.28 6.89
N LEU A 14 5.13 -11.03 8.06
CA LEU A 14 3.73 -10.59 8.17
C LEU A 14 3.49 -9.24 7.48
N HIS A 15 4.45 -8.31 7.57
CA HIS A 15 4.38 -7.04 6.85
C HIS A 15 4.43 -7.25 5.34
N THR A 16 5.22 -8.20 4.86
CA THR A 16 5.34 -8.53 3.44
C THR A 16 4.06 -9.21 2.94
N ILE A 17 3.50 -10.16 3.68
CA ILE A 17 2.22 -10.79 3.34
C ILE A 17 1.09 -9.75 3.32
N GLY A 18 1.00 -8.89 4.34
CA GLY A 18 0.02 -7.81 4.40
C GLY A 18 0.24 -6.75 3.30
N LYS A 19 1.48 -6.49 2.90
CA LYS A 19 1.81 -5.61 1.77
C LYS A 19 1.42 -6.26 0.45
N ILE A 20 1.66 -7.54 0.25
CA ILE A 20 1.28 -8.28 -0.96
C ILE A 20 -0.25 -8.31 -1.09
N ALA A 21 -0.98 -8.61 -0.01
CA ALA A 21 -2.44 -8.60 -0.01
C ALA A 21 -3.00 -7.20 -0.33
N GLN A 22 -2.44 -6.15 0.29
CA GLN A 22 -2.81 -4.78 -0.03
C GLN A 22 -2.49 -4.38 -1.47
N LEU A 23 -1.31 -4.77 -1.99
CA LEU A 23 -0.93 -4.47 -3.38
C LEU A 23 -1.81 -5.20 -4.38
N ARG A 24 -2.17 -6.46 -4.12
CA ARG A 24 -3.13 -7.21 -4.94
C ARG A 24 -4.47 -6.51 -4.96
N HIS A 25 -5.01 -6.16 -3.80
CA HIS A 25 -6.29 -5.47 -3.70
C HIS A 25 -6.27 -4.10 -4.39
N VAL A 26 -5.18 -3.34 -4.23
CA VAL A 26 -4.95 -2.08 -4.94
C VAL A 26 -4.89 -2.31 -6.46
N LYS A 27 -4.17 -3.34 -6.91
CA LYS A 27 -4.02 -3.66 -8.33
C LYS A 27 -5.35 -4.09 -8.94
N GLU A 28 -6.12 -4.97 -8.30
CA GLU A 28 -7.45 -5.39 -8.74
C GLU A 28 -8.41 -4.20 -8.83
N THR A 29 -8.33 -3.30 -7.84
CA THR A 29 -9.12 -2.06 -7.86
C THR A 29 -8.66 -1.16 -9.01
N LEU A 30 -7.36 -1.01 -9.24
CA LEU A 30 -6.81 -0.22 -10.35
C LEU A 30 -7.15 -0.81 -11.71
N GLU A 31 -7.12 -2.12 -11.87
CA GLU A 31 -7.54 -2.83 -13.09
C GLU A 31 -9.03 -2.62 -13.35
N SER A 32 -9.87 -2.73 -12.32
CA SER A 32 -11.31 -2.40 -12.39
C SER A 32 -11.57 -0.91 -12.63
N CYS A 33 -10.63 -0.05 -12.24
CA CYS A 33 -10.66 1.39 -12.51
C CYS A 33 -9.96 1.76 -13.81
N HIS A 34 -9.46 0.79 -14.59
CA HIS A 34 -8.72 1.03 -15.84
C HIS A 34 -7.51 1.98 -15.69
N GLY A 35 -6.77 1.86 -14.59
CA GLY A 35 -5.63 2.71 -14.28
C GLY A 35 -5.97 4.07 -13.64
N ASN A 36 -7.25 4.32 -13.34
CA ASN A 36 -7.65 5.55 -12.65
C ASN A 36 -7.26 5.51 -11.17
N LEU A 37 -6.11 6.11 -10.85
CA LEU A 37 -5.62 6.25 -9.47
C LEU A 37 -6.58 7.02 -8.57
N ASP A 38 -7.33 8.00 -9.11
CA ASP A 38 -8.30 8.77 -8.33
C ASP A 38 -9.50 7.92 -7.90
N GLU A 39 -10.08 7.18 -8.83
CA GLU A 39 -11.20 6.28 -8.56
C GLU A 39 -10.77 5.12 -7.66
N ALA A 40 -9.60 4.54 -7.88
CA ALA A 40 -9.07 3.51 -6.99
C ALA A 40 -8.82 4.06 -5.57
N ALA A 41 -8.30 5.28 -5.45
CA ALA A 41 -8.09 5.92 -4.16
C ALA A 41 -9.42 6.18 -3.43
N ARG A 42 -10.45 6.66 -4.15
CA ARG A 42 -11.82 6.82 -3.61
C ARG A 42 -12.42 5.50 -3.15
N ARG A 43 -12.31 4.45 -3.97
CA ARG A 43 -12.80 3.09 -3.64
C ARG A 43 -12.09 2.49 -2.43
N LEU A 44 -10.80 2.78 -2.28
CA LEU A 44 -9.99 2.35 -1.14
C LEU A 44 -10.12 3.28 0.09
N GLY A 45 -10.85 4.38 0.00
CA GLY A 45 -11.02 5.35 1.09
C GLY A 45 -9.73 6.09 1.47
N ILE A 46 -8.77 6.20 0.56
CA ILE A 46 -7.48 6.88 0.79
C ILE A 46 -7.28 8.01 -0.22
N SER A 47 -6.39 8.96 0.10
CA SER A 47 -6.04 10.00 -0.86
C SER A 47 -5.14 9.46 -1.98
N ARG A 48 -5.31 9.97 -3.20
CA ARG A 48 -4.43 9.68 -4.36
C ARG A 48 -2.95 9.82 -4.02
N THR A 49 -2.58 10.83 -3.23
CA THR A 49 -1.21 11.09 -2.76
C THR A 49 -0.68 9.99 -1.84
N THR A 50 -1.54 9.41 -1.00
CA THR A 50 -1.23 8.26 -0.14
C THR A 50 -1.02 7.00 -0.95
N LEU A 51 -1.88 6.76 -1.95
CA LEU A 51 -1.74 5.65 -2.89
C LEU A 51 -0.41 5.75 -3.67
N TRP A 52 -0.12 6.92 -4.22
CA TRP A 52 1.11 7.14 -5.00
C TRP A 52 2.38 7.01 -4.16
N ARG A 53 2.37 7.49 -2.91
CA ARG A 53 3.50 7.31 -1.99
C ARG A 53 3.79 5.83 -1.73
N ARG A 54 2.75 5.02 -1.53
CA ARG A 54 2.87 3.57 -1.30
C ARG A 54 3.41 2.84 -2.53
N LEU A 55 2.95 3.22 -3.73
CA LEU A 55 3.45 2.69 -4.99
C LEU A 55 4.94 3.04 -5.20
N ARG A 56 5.32 4.30 -4.97
CA ARG A 56 6.71 4.75 -5.12
C ARG A 56 7.68 4.12 -4.11
N SER A 57 7.22 3.75 -2.92
CA SER A 57 8.04 3.01 -1.95
C SER A 57 8.06 1.50 -2.17
N ALA A 58 7.24 0.99 -3.10
CA ALA A 58 7.23 -0.42 -3.51
C ALA A 58 8.03 -0.68 -4.79
N ASN A 59 8.38 0.37 -5.53
CA ASN A 59 9.33 0.38 -6.65
C ASN A 59 10.69 0.92 -6.19
#